data_AF-A0A7J8VNA8-F1
#
_entry.id   AF-A0A7J8VNA8-F1
#
_cell.length_a   1.000
_cell.length_b   1.000
_cell.length_c   1.000
_cell.angle_alpha   90.00
_cell.angle_beta   90.00
_cell.angle_gamma   90.00
#
_symmetry.space_group_name_H-M   'P 1'
#
loop_
_entity.id
_entity.type
_entity.pdbx_description
1 polymer ?
#
loop_
_entity_poly.entity_id
_entity_poly.type
_entity_poly.pdbx_seq_one_letter_code
_entity_poly.pdbx_strand_id
1 'polypeptide(L)' 'MKWVPKEDVVLVACMLDLHNVETFNADTRFKADYLNELERMLEKFLPHVMLKAKPNLESRIKTLKRD' A
#
# COMPACT_ATOMS: atom_id res chain seq x y z
N MET A 1 13.71 -3.61 -7.79
CA MET A 1 12.98 -4.71 -7.11
C MET A 1 11.92 -5.24 -8.05
N LYS A 2 11.79 -6.57 -8.17
CA LYS A 2 10.76 -7.21 -8.99
C LYS A 2 9.64 -7.67 -8.06
N TRP A 3 8.43 -7.17 -8.28
CA TRP A 3 7.24 -7.62 -7.56
C TRP A 3 6.88 -9.03 -8.00
N VAL A 4 6.47 -9.87 -7.06
CA VAL A 4 5.88 -11.18 -7.35
C VAL A 4 4.36 -11.15 -7.14
N PRO A 5 3.58 -12.00 -7.83
CA PRO A 5 2.12 -11.99 -7.73
C PRO A 5 1.59 -12.09 -6.29
N LYS A 6 2.30 -12.81 -5.41
CA LYS A 6 1.93 -12.91 -3.99
C LYS A 6 2.02 -11.57 -3.26
N GLU A 7 3.03 -10.76 -3.56
CA GLU A 7 3.19 -9.43 -2.96
C GLU A 7 2.12 -8.47 -3.49
N ASP A 8 1.70 -8.61 -4.75
CA ASP A 8 0.62 -7.80 -5.32
C ASP A 8 -0.71 -8.08 -4.63
N VAL A 9 -1.02 -9.34 -4.33
CA VAL A 9 -2.24 -9.70 -3.59
C VAL A 9 -2.24 -9.04 -2.21
N VAL A 10 -1.11 -9.07 -1.50
CA VAL A 10 -0.96 -8.43 -0.19
C VAL A 10 -1.09 -6.91 -0.30
N LEU A 11 -0.49 -6.30 -1.33
CA LEU A 11 -0.60 -4.86 -1.61
C LEU A 11 -2.06 -4.45 -1.83
N VAL A 12 -2.77 -5.16 -2.71
CA VAL A 12 -4.19 -4.87 -3.01
C VAL A 12 -5.06 -5.05 -1.76
N ALA A 13 -4.83 -6.10 -0.97
CA ALA A 13 -5.55 -6.32 0.28
C ALA A 13 -5.34 -5.15 1.27
N CYS A 14 -4.09 -4.72 1.49
CA CYS A 14 -3.81 -3.58 2.38
C CYS A 14 -4.41 -2.27 1.86
N MET A 15 -4.44 -2.06 0.54
CA MET A 15 -5.08 -0.88 -0.06
C MET A 15 -6.60 -0.87 0.17
N LEU A 16 -7.26 -2.03 0.09
CA LEU A 16 -8.68 -2.20 0.35
C LEU A 16 -9.00 -2.00 1.84
N ASP A 17 -8.21 -2.60 2.73
CA ASP A 17 -8.36 -2.42 4.18
C ASP A 17 -8.22 -0.94 4.56
N LEU A 18 -7.21 -0.25 4.02
CA LEU A 18 -6.99 1.17 4.26
C LEU A 18 -8.15 2.03 3.72
N HIS A 19 -8.67 1.71 2.52
CA HIS A 19 -9.84 2.39 1.96
C HIS A 19 -11.12 2.17 2.80
N ASN A 20 -11.32 0.96 3.33
CA ASN A 20 -12.46 0.64 4.18
C ASN A 20 -12.37 1.41 5.51
N VAL A 21 -11.17 1.51 6.10
CA VAL A 21 -10.92 2.34 7.27
C VAL A 21 -11.16 3.82 6.96
N GLU A 22 -10.63 4.36 5.86
CA GLU A 22 -10.86 5.77 5.47
C GLU A 22 -12.35 6.06 5.21
N THR A 23 -13.08 5.15 4.56
CA THR A 23 -14.51 5.31 4.26
C THR A 23 -15.34 5.28 5.55
N PHE A 24 -14.98 4.42 6.50
CA PHE A 24 -15.64 4.34 7.79
C PHE A 24 -15.25 5.50 8.72
N ASN A 25 -14.06 6.08 8.51
CA ASN A 25 -13.42 7.04 9.41
C ASN A 25 -13.12 8.36 8.69
N ALA A 26 -14.15 8.93 8.06
CA ALA A 26 -14.14 10.10 7.16
C ALA A 26 -13.56 11.41 7.74
N ASP A 27 -12.99 11.37 8.94
CA ASP A 27 -12.53 12.53 9.71
C ASP A 27 -11.01 12.74 9.71
N THR A 28 -10.22 11.92 8.99
CA THR A 28 -8.77 11.90 9.23
C THR A 28 -7.85 12.11 8.03
N ARG A 29 -6.86 12.96 8.29
CA ARG A 29 -5.58 13.34 7.66
C ARG A 29 -4.81 12.29 6.81
N PHE A 30 -5.35 11.08 6.58
CA PHE A 30 -4.70 9.99 5.84
C PHE A 30 -4.45 10.30 4.35
N LYS A 31 -5.23 11.18 3.72
CA LYS A 31 -5.06 11.51 2.30
C LYS A 31 -3.65 12.03 1.96
N ALA A 32 -2.97 12.68 2.91
CA ALA A 32 -1.60 13.17 2.75
C ALA A 32 -0.53 12.09 2.98
N ASP A 33 -0.82 11.09 3.82
CA ASP A 33 0.14 10.07 4.29
C ASP A 33 -0.22 8.63 3.86
N TYR A 34 -1.15 8.45 2.91
CA TYR A 34 -1.62 7.14 2.44
C TYR A 34 -0.49 6.14 2.14
N LEU A 35 0.56 6.58 1.42
CA LEU A 35 1.70 5.71 1.10
C LEU A 35 2.52 5.33 2.33
N ASN A 36 2.62 6.21 3.33
CA ASN A 36 3.37 5.95 4.57
C ASN A 36 2.61 4.95 5.45
N GLU A 37 1.29 5.05 5.51
CA GLU A 37 0.49 4.07 6.24
C GLU A 37 0.49 2.71 5.53
N LEU A 38 0.40 2.72 4.20
CA LEU A 38 0.51 1.50 3.40
C LEU A 38 1.89 0.82 3.57
N GLU A 39 2.98 1.58 3.64
CA GLU A 39 4.32 1.06 3.98
C GLU A 39 4.30 0.35 5.34
N ARG A 40 3.74 0.97 6.38
CA ARG A 40 3.65 0.38 7.73
C ARG A 40 2.80 -0.88 7.79
N MET A 41 1.70 -0.94 7.03
CA MET A 41 0.89 -2.15 6.93
C MET A 41 1.70 -3.27 6.26
N LEU A 42 2.35 -2.96 5.14
CA LEU A 42 3.12 -3.93 4.38
C LEU A 42 4.35 -4.43 5.13
N GLU A 43 5.00 -3.62 5.96
CA GLU A 43 6.12 -4.06 6.78
C GLU A 43 5.73 -5.22 7.73
N LYS A 44 4.46 -5.29 8.16
CA LYS A 44 3.95 -6.39 8.99
C LYS A 44 3.76 -7.69 8.21
N PHE A 45 3.34 -7.60 6.94
CA PHE A 45 3.06 -8.75 6.10
C PHE A 45 4.25 -9.21 5.28
N LEU A 46 5.16 -8.28 4.97
CA LEU A 46 6.31 -8.41 4.09
C LEU A 46 7.58 -7.80 4.73
N PRO A 47 7.97 -8.20 5.96
CA PRO A 47 9.08 -7.57 6.68
C PRO A 47 10.43 -7.70 5.96
N HIS A 48 10.58 -8.70 5.09
CA HIS A 48 11.82 -8.96 4.35
C HIS A 48 11.96 -8.12 3.07
N VAL A 49 10.91 -7.42 2.66
CA VAL A 49 10.79 -6.83 1.32
C VAL A 49 11.29 -5.37 1.31
N MET A 50 11.59 -4.78 2.48
CA MET A 50 12.15 -3.42 2.65
C MET A 50 11.54 -2.36 1.71
N LEU A 51 10.21 -2.40 1.57
CA LEU A 51 9.47 -1.50 0.68
C LEU A 51 9.46 -0.09 1.27
N LYS A 52 9.70 0.91 0.42
CA LYS A 52 9.50 2.32 0.75
C LYS A 52 8.28 2.90 0.06
N ALA A 53 7.55 3.77 0.75
CA ALA A 53 6.44 4.57 0.22
C ALA A 53 6.80 5.17 -1.14
N LYS A 54 7.99 5.77 -1.22
CA LYS A 54 8.62 6.19 -2.46
C LYS A 54 10.05 5.65 -2.56
N PRO A 55 10.48 5.16 -3.73
CA PRO A 55 9.73 5.07 -4.99
C PRO A 55 8.93 3.77 -5.17
N ASN A 56 9.08 2.77 -4.29
CA ASN A 56 8.64 1.40 -4.56
C ASN A 56 7.10 1.25 -4.66
N LEU A 57 6.37 1.70 -3.63
CA LEU A 57 4.91 1.56 -3.59
C LEU A 57 4.24 2.48 -4.62
N GLU A 58 4.69 3.73 -4.71
CA GLU A 58 4.17 4.68 -5.69
C GLU A 58 4.26 4.13 -7.14
N SER A 59 5.42 3.59 -7.52
CA SER A 59 5.60 3.00 -8.85
C SER A 59 4.68 1.81 -9.06
N ARG A 60 4.54 0.91 -8.08
CA ARG A 60 3.75 -0.32 -8.26
C ARG A 60 2.26 -0.01 -8.39
N ILE A 61 1.73 0.87 -7.56
CA ILE A 61 0.33 1.28 -7.61
C ILE A 61 0.02 1.94 -8.96
N LYS A 62 0.93 2.77 -9.50
CA LYS A 62 0.75 3.36 -10.84
C LYS A 62 0.68 2.31 -11.93
N THR A 63 1.48 1.24 -11.84
CA THR A 63 1.41 0.11 -12.77
C THR A 63 0.09 -0.65 -12.63
N LEU A 64 -0.30 -1.03 -11.42
CA LEU A 64 -1.53 -1.79 -11.15
C LEU A 64 -2.83 -1.06 -11.52
N LYS A 65 -2.82 0.28 -11.59
CA LYS A 65 -3.96 1.09 -12.05
C LYS A 65 -4.05 1.22 -13.57
N ARG A 66 -2.98 0.88 -14.29
CA ARG A 66 -2.90 0.96 -15.76
C ARG A 66 -3.09 -0.41 -16.42
N ASP A 67 -2.70 -1.46 -15.72
CA ASP A 67 -3.00 -2.85 -16.07
C ASP A 67 -4.50 -3.15 -15.89
#